data_AF-A0A2I0AXW7-F1
#
_entry.id   AF-A0A2I0AXW7-F1
#
_cell.length_a   1.000
_cell.length_b   1.000
_cell.length_c   1.000
_cell.angle_alpha   90.00
_cell.angle_beta   90.00
_cell.angle_gamma   90.00
#
_symmetry.space_group_name_H-M   'P 1'
#
loop_
_entity.id
_entity.type
_entity.pdbx_description
1 polymer ?
#
loop_
_entity_poly.entity_id
_entity_poly.type
_entity_poly.pdbx_seq_one_letter_code
_entity_poly.pdbx_strand_id
1 'polypeptide(L)' 'MLAIHEKRLRKCLSKVKGIEKVEVDASIQKVVVTGYAHRNKVLKALRRVGLRVEFWSPYNDMLSAYASASLMINNFTFF' A
#
# COMPACT_ATOMS: atom_id res chain seq x y z
N MET A 1 -12.76 5.34 -3.03
CA MET A 1 -12.68 5.58 -1.57
C MET A 1 -11.20 5.65 -1.13
N LEU A 2 -10.42 6.63 -1.62
CA LEU A 2 -8.94 6.69 -1.42
C LEU A 2 -8.46 7.98 -0.73
N ALA A 3 -9.15 9.11 -0.91
CA ALA A 3 -8.74 10.40 -0.35
C ALA A 3 -8.72 10.45 1.20
N ILE A 4 -9.60 9.69 1.86
CA ILE A 4 -9.66 9.63 3.33
C ILE A 4 -8.44 8.91 3.90
N HIS A 5 -7.95 7.88 3.21
CA HIS A 5 -6.80 7.08 3.64
C HIS A 5 -5.49 7.85 3.47
N GLU A 6 -5.33 8.64 2.41
CA GLU A 6 -4.12 9.43 2.18
C GLU A 6 -3.87 10.44 3.31
N LYS A 7 -4.89 11.23 3.68
CA LYS A 7 -4.75 12.23 4.77
C LYS A 7 -4.36 11.57 6.10
N ARG A 8 -4.96 10.42 6.42
CA ARG A 8 -4.63 9.63 7.61
C ARG A 8 -3.21 9.07 7.55
N LEU A 9 -2.79 8.60 6.38
CA LEU A 9 -1.47 8.05 6.14
C LEU A 9 -0.39 9.13 6.31
N ARG A 10 -0.54 10.29 5.67
CA ARG A 10 0.40 11.42 5.83
C ARG A 10 0.50 11.86 7.31
N LYS A 11 -0.63 11.95 8.01
CA LYS A 11 -0.68 12.30 9.44
C LYS A 11 -0.05 11.23 10.36
N CYS A 12 -0.08 9.97 9.94
CA CYS A 12 0.57 8.88 10.67
C CYS A 12 2.08 8.93 10.50
N LEU A 13 2.53 9.05 9.24
CA LEU A 13 3.95 9.06 8.88
C LEU A 13 4.65 10.32 9.40
N SER A 14 3.99 11.48 9.45
CA SER A 14 4.58 12.70 10.03
C SER A 14 4.96 12.57 11.51
N LYS A 15 4.37 11.60 12.24
CA LYS A 15 4.71 11.34 13.65
C LYS A 15 5.92 10.42 13.83
N VAL A 16 6.38 9.76 12.76
CA VAL A 16 7.49 8.83 12.82
C VAL A 16 8.80 9.61 12.66
N LYS A 17 9.65 9.57 13.69
CA LYS A 17 10.97 10.22 13.65
C LYS A 17 11.86 9.60 12.56
N GLY A 18 12.55 10.47 11.80
CA GLY A 18 13.49 10.08 10.75
C GLY A 18 12.88 9.93 9.36
N ILE A 19 11.62 10.35 9.15
CA ILE A 19 11.03 10.47 7.82
C ILE A 19 11.26 11.90 7.31
N GLU A 20 11.83 12.03 6.13
CA GLU A 20 12.08 13.33 5.47
C GLU A 20 11.05 13.61 4.38
N LYS A 21 10.74 12.61 3.55
CA LYS A 21 9.81 12.76 2.43
C LYS A 21 8.83 11.58 2.35
N VAL A 22 7.59 11.89 2.01
CA VAL A 22 6.55 10.89 1.74
C VAL A 22 5.90 11.23 0.41
N GLU A 23 5.99 10.32 -0.54
CA GLU A 23 5.33 10.38 -1.84
C GLU A 23 4.25 9.32 -1.88
N VAL A 24 3.08 9.69 -2.40
CA VAL A 24 1.91 8.82 -2.46
C VAL A 24 1.41 8.80 -3.89
N ASP A 25 1.45 7.64 -4.51
CA ASP A 25 0.87 7.37 -5.82
C ASP A 25 -0.48 6.71 -5.64
N ALA A 26 -1.55 7.52 -5.63
CA ALA A 26 -2.91 7.03 -5.42
C ALA A 26 -3.38 6.07 -6.53
N SER A 27 -2.89 6.24 -7.77
CA SER A 27 -3.27 5.43 -8.93
C SER A 27 -2.90 3.95 -8.76
N ILE A 28 -1.73 3.69 -8.18
CA ILE A 28 -1.21 2.33 -7.93
C ILE A 28 -1.22 1.97 -6.44
N GLN A 29 -1.83 2.81 -5.60
CA GLN A 29 -1.86 2.66 -4.13
C GLN A 29 -0.47 2.44 -3.50
N LYS A 30 0.57 3.05 -4.09
CA LYS A 30 1.95 2.92 -3.65
C LYS A 30 2.34 4.11 -2.79
N VAL A 31 3.10 3.85 -1.74
CA VAL A 31 3.64 4.88 -0.86
C VAL A 31 5.14 4.70 -0.76
N VAL A 32 5.86 5.75 -1.11
CA VAL A 32 7.32 5.81 -1.01
C VAL A 32 7.67 6.72 0.15
N VAL A 33 8.46 6.20 1.08
CA VAL A 33 8.92 6.91 2.27
C VAL A 33 10.43 7.02 2.18
N THR A 34 10.94 8.25 2.18
CA THR A 34 12.36 8.56 2.14
C THR A 34 12.80 9.12 3.48
N GLY A 35 13.90 8.58 4.01
CA GLY A 35 14.54 9.02 5.25
C GLY A 35 15.24 7.87 5.97
N TYR A 36 15.75 8.17 7.16
CA TYR A 36 16.51 7.25 8.02
C TYR A 36 15.64 6.42 8.97
N ALA A 37 14.31 6.49 8.84
CA ALA A 37 13.39 5.75 9.69
C ALA A 37 13.47 4.23 9.45
N HIS A 38 13.49 3.47 10.54
CA HIS A 38 13.50 2.01 10.46
C HIS A 38 12.20 1.47 9.82
N ARG A 39 12.33 0.68 8.75
CA ARG A 39 11.21 0.10 7.97
C ARG A 39 10.11 -0.53 8.83
N ASN A 40 10.47 -1.35 9.82
CA ASN A 40 9.48 -1.99 10.72
C ASN A 40 8.69 -1.00 11.58
N LYS A 41 9.26 0.15 11.95
CA LYS A 41 8.53 1.18 12.72
C LYS A 41 7.46 1.84 11.85
N VAL A 42 7.81 2.15 10.60
CA VAL A 42 6.89 2.70 9.61
C VAL A 42 5.71 1.75 9.40
N LEU A 43 5.99 0.47 9.19
CA LEU A 43 4.96 -0.52 8.93
C LEU A 43 4.06 -0.77 10.16
N LYS A 44 4.62 -0.78 11.37
CA LYS A 44 3.83 -0.82 12.62
C LYS A 44 2.95 0.42 12.79
N ALA A 45 3.44 1.60 12.47
CA ALA A 45 2.67 2.84 12.57
C ALA A 45 1.45 2.81 11.64
N LEU A 46 1.63 2.35 10.40
CA LEU A 46 0.53 2.21 9.44
C LEU A 46 -0.52 1.18 9.87
N ARG A 47 -0.09 0.01 10.38
CA ARG A 47 -1.04 -1.00 10.90
C ARG A 47 -1.86 -0.50 12.08
N ARG A 48 -1.30 0.34 12.95
CA ARG A 48 -2.05 0.96 14.07
C ARG A 48 -3.19 1.86 13.60
N VAL A 49 -3.10 2.42 12.40
CA VAL A 49 -4.15 3.25 11.78
C VAL A 49 -5.24 2.38 11.13
N GLY A 50 -5.07 1.06 11.12
CA GLY A 50 -5.98 0.12 10.46
C GLY A 50 -5.71 -0.01 8.97
N LEU A 51 -4.56 0.46 8.48
CA LEU A 51 -4.16 0.28 7.09
C LEU A 51 -3.51 -1.10 6.94
N ARG A 52 -3.99 -1.89 5.98
CA ARG A 52 -3.32 -3.12 5.55
C ARG A 52 -2.22 -2.70 4.58
N VAL A 53 -0.97 -2.82 5.02
CA VAL A 53 0.19 -2.39 4.23
C VAL A 53 1.24 -3.46 4.26
N GLU A 54 1.77 -3.77 3.09
CA GLU A 54 2.86 -4.70 2.87
C GLU A 54 4.04 -3.98 2.24
N PHE A 55 5.24 -4.57 2.31
CA PHE A 55 6.38 -4.00 1.62
C PHE A 55 6.20 -4.18 0.11
N TRP A 56 6.44 -3.10 -0.63
CA TRP A 56 6.43 -3.15 -2.08
C TRP A 56 7.55 -4.09 -2.57
N SER A 57 7.18 -5.18 -3.24
CA SER A 57 8.09 -6.09 -3.92
C SER A 57 7.70 -6.15 -5.40
N PRO A 58 8.65 -5.98 -6.34
CA PRO A 58 8.38 -6.05 -7.78
C PRO A 58 7.72 -7.35 -8.25
N TYR A 59 7.87 -8.43 -7.48
CA TYR A 59 7.26 -9.74 -7.78
C TYR A 59 5.76 -9.82 -7.43
N ASN A 60 5.26 -8.92 -6.59
CA ASN A 60 3.86 -8.96 -6.13
C ASN A 60 2.88 -8.47 -7.21
N ASP A 61 3.33 -7.64 -8.16
CA ASP A 61 2.50 -7.17 -9.28
C ASP A 61 2.07 -8.31 -10.20
N MET A 62 2.98 -9.23 -10.52
CA MET A 62 2.67 -10.37 -11.40
C MET A 62 1.72 -11.36 -10.73
N LEU A 63 1.91 -11.61 -9.43
CA LEU A 63 1.05 -12.49 -8.65
C LEU A 63 -0.34 -11.86 -8.42
N SER A 64 -0.41 -10.55 -8.18
CA SER A 64 -1.66 -9.81 -8.06
C SER A 64 -2.42 -9.78 -9.39
N ALA A 65 -1.73 -9.56 -10.51
CA ALA A 65 -2.33 -9.63 -11.85
C ALA A 65 -2.88 -11.04 -12.13
N TYR A 66 -2.14 -12.10 -11.77
CA TYR A 66 -2.59 -13.48 -11.95
C TYR A 66 -3.76 -13.85 -11.02
N ALA A 67 -3.74 -13.41 -9.76
CA ALA A 67 -4.84 -13.60 -8.82
C ALA A 67 -6.11 -12.85 -9.26
N SER A 68 -5.95 -11.64 -9.80
CA SER A 68 -7.03 -10.85 -10.38
C SER A 68 -7.61 -11.52 -11.62
N ALA A 69 -6.75 -12.06 -12.50
CA ALA A 69 -7.16 -12.84 -13.67
C ALA A 69 -7.92 -14.12 -13.26
N SER A 70 -7.44 -14.85 -12.24
CA SER A 70 -8.08 -16.08 -11.77
C SER A 70 -9.46 -15.84 -11.14
N LEU A 71 -9.69 -14.69 -10.50
CA LEU A 71 -11.01 -14.31 -9.98
C LEU A 71 -11.99 -13.89 -11.07
N MET A 72 -11.50 -13.50 -12.26
CA MET A 72 -12.32 -13.17 -13.44
C MET A 72 -12.72 -14.41 -14.28
N ILE A 73 -12.23 -15.62 -13.96
CA ILE A 73 -12.51 -16.86 -14.73
C ILE A 73 -13.93 -17.42 -14.50
N ASN A 74 -14.71 -16.90 -13.55
CA ASN A 74 -16.02 -17.50 -13.22
C ASN A 74 -17.23 -17.01 -14.03
N ASN A 75 -17.07 -16.43 -15.22
CA ASN A 75 -18.24 -16.09 -16.06
C ASN A 75 -17.95 -16.17 -17.55
N PHE A 76 -17.94 -17.37 -18.14
CA PHE A 76 -18.30 -17.65 -19.56
C PHE A 76 -18.64 -19.17 -19.67
N THR A 77 -19.93 -19.57 -19.62
CA THR A 77 -20.84 -19.98 -20.74
C THR A 77 -20.55 -21.37 -21.38
N PHE A 78 -21.44 -22.26 -21.87
CA PHE A 78 -22.89 -22.39 -22.19
C PHE A 78 -23.26 -23.91 -22.24
N PHE A 79 -24.55 -24.26 -22.05
CA PHE A 79 -25.39 -24.96 -23.03
C PHE A 79 -26.81 -24.36 -22.94
#